data_AF-A0A1I6TP32-F1
#
_entry.id   AF-A0A1I6TP32-F1
#
_cell.length_a   1.000
_cell.length_b   1.000
_cell.length_c   1.000
_cell.angle_alpha   90.00
_cell.angle_beta   90.00
_cell.angle_gamma   90.00
#
_symmetry.space_group_name_H-M   'P 1'
#
loop_
_entity.id
_entity.type
_entity.pdbx_description
1 polymer ?
#
loop_
_entity_poly.entity_id
_entity_poly.type
_entity_poly.pdbx_seq_one_letter_code
_entity_poly.pdbx_strand_id
1 'polypeptide(L)' 'MPEQKLAYSISESSALTGLSRSTLYNLARAGRLPIRKVAGRSIVLHDDLMALLTAP' A
#
# COMPACT_ATOMS: atom_id res chain seq x y z
N MET A 1 1.55 -20.78 10.66
CA MET A 1 0.70 -19.61 10.38
C MET A 1 1.54 -18.64 9.56
N PRO A 2 1.12 -18.18 8.38
CA PRO A 2 1.92 -17.21 7.64
C PRO A 2 2.01 -15.92 8.45
N GLU A 3 3.23 -15.47 8.71
CA GLU A 3 3.51 -14.21 9.40
C GLU A 3 3.11 -13.02 8.52
N GLN A 4 2.24 -12.16 9.04
CA GLN A 4 1.73 -11.01 8.30
C GLN A 4 2.85 -9.96 8.19
N LYS A 5 3.18 -9.56 6.96
CA LYS A 5 4.23 -8.56 6.72
C LYS A 5 3.81 -7.20 7.29
N LEU A 6 4.75 -6.49 7.89
CA LEU A 6 4.52 -5.12 8.39
C LEU A 6 4.27 -4.11 7.26
N ALA A 7 4.89 -4.34 6.10
CA ALA A 7 4.78 -3.47 4.94
C ALA A 7 4.99 -4.24 3.64
N TYR A 8 4.46 -3.66 2.57
CA TYR A 8 4.51 -4.20 1.22
C TYR A 8 5.13 -3.18 0.28
N SER A 9 5.90 -3.65 -0.70
CA SER A 9 6.27 -2.83 -1.85
C SER A 9 5.04 -2.39 -2.66
N ILE A 10 5.21 -1.41 -3.53
CA ILE A 10 4.14 -0.99 -4.45
C ILE A 10 3.68 -2.14 -5.36
N SER A 11 4.61 -3.00 -5.80
CA SER A 11 4.28 -4.19 -6.60
C SER A 11 3.46 -5.20 -5.80
N GLU A 12 3.83 -5.47 -4.56
CA GLU A 12 3.07 -6.38 -3.68
C GLU A 12 1.70 -5.81 -3.33
N SER A 13 1.63 -4.52 -3.02
CA SER A 13 0.37 -3.82 -2.75
C SER A 13 -0.58 -3.91 -3.95
N SER A 14 -0.04 -3.75 -5.16
CA SER A 14 -0.80 -3.88 -6.41
C SER A 14 -1.33 -5.31 -6.60
N ALA A 15 -0.51 -6.32 -6.33
CA ALA A 15 -0.93 -7.73 -6.42
C ALA A 15 -1.98 -8.09 -5.36
N LEU A 16 -1.86 -7.56 -4.14
CA LEU A 16 -2.79 -7.84 -3.03
C LEU A 16 -4.13 -7.15 -3.18
N THR A 17 -4.14 -5.89 -3.62
CA THR A 17 -5.37 -5.08 -3.75
C THR A 17 -6.07 -5.25 -5.09
N GLY A 18 -5.39 -5.82 -6.10
CA GLY A 18 -5.84 -5.82 -7.49
C GLY A 18 -5.80 -4.45 -8.17
N LEU A 19 -5.38 -3.40 -7.46
CA LEU A 19 -5.27 -2.05 -8.01
C LEU A 19 -3.98 -1.90 -8.81
N SER A 20 -4.05 -1.15 -9.90
CA SER A 20 -2.85 -0.82 -10.68
C SER A 20 -1.87 0.05 -9.88
N ARG A 21 -0.57 -0.03 -10.20
CA ARG A 21 0.47 0.81 -9.58
C ARG A 21 0.16 2.31 -9.73
N SER A 22 -0.38 2.73 -10.89
CA SER A 22 -0.78 4.11 -11.12
C SER A 22 -1.96 4.52 -10.20
N THR A 23 -2.94 3.64 -9.99
CA THR A 23 -4.03 3.89 -9.03
C THR A 23 -3.48 4.10 -7.62
N LEU A 24 -2.55 3.27 -7.16
CA LEU A 24 -1.93 3.43 -5.83
C LEU A 24 -1.21 4.77 -5.69
N TYR A 25 -0.44 5.19 -6.71
CA TYR A 25 0.20 6.51 -6.70
C TYR A 25 -0.81 7.66 -6.76
N ASN A 26 -1.93 7.50 -7.48
CA ASN A 26 -2.98 8.52 -7.52
C ASN A 26 -3.67 8.66 -6.16
N LEU A 27 -3.97 7.54 -5.49
CA LEU A 27 -4.50 7.53 -4.13
C LEU A 27 -3.53 8.19 -3.14
N ALA A 28 -2.23 7.94 -3.29
CA ALA A 28 -1.22 8.59 -2.48
C ALA A 28 -1.13 10.10 -2.72
N ARG A 29 -1.19 10.54 -3.99
CA ARG A 29 -1.27 11.97 -4.33
C ARG A 29 -2.55 12.63 -3.81
N ALA A 30 -3.65 11.89 -3.77
CA ALA A 30 -4.92 12.35 -3.20
C ALA A 30 -4.95 12.31 -1.65
N GLY A 31 -3.85 11.90 -0.99
CA GLY A 31 -3.78 11.78 0.47
C GLY A 31 -4.61 10.64 1.05
N ARG A 32 -5.05 9.68 0.22
CA ARG A 32 -5.87 8.52 0.62
C ARG A 32 -5.04 7.29 0.96
N LEU A 33 -3.78 7.23 0.52
CA LEU A 33 -2.88 6.10 0.80
C LEU A 33 -1.46 6.58 1.12
N PRO A 34 -0.96 6.42 2.36
CA PRO A 34 0.40 6.80 2.71
C PRO A 34 1.43 5.88 2.04
N ILE A 35 2.18 6.41 1.06
CA ILE A 35 3.38 5.74 0.54
C ILE A 35 4.60 6.28 1.29
N ARG A 36 5.32 5.40 1.99
CA ARG A 36 6.50 5.76 2.79
C ARG A 36 7.76 5.39 2.04
N LYS A 37 8.76 6.27 2.05
CA LYS A 37 10.08 6.01 1.48
C LYS A 37 11.05 5.62 2.59
N VAL A 38 11.48 4.36 2.62
CA VAL A 38 12.38 3.82 3.64
C VAL A 38 13.58 3.17 2.96
N ALA A 39 14.80 3.59 3.30
CA ALA A 39 16.05 3.07 2.72
C ALA A 39 16.02 3.00 1.17
N GLY A 40 15.44 4.02 0.52
CA GLY A 40 15.33 4.10 -0.95
C GLY A 40 14.17 3.32 -1.57
N ARG A 41 13.38 2.57 -0.78
CA ARG A 41 12.24 1.79 -1.26
C ARG A 41 10.91 2.48 -0.91
N SER A 42 9.96 2.43 -1.84
CA SER A 42 8.57 2.86 -1.60
C SER A 42 7.77 1.67 -1.06
N ILE A 43 7.29 1.81 0.17
CA ILE A 43 6.50 0.79 0.87
C ILE A 43 5.18 1.38 1.37
N VAL A 44 4.19 0.51 1.54
CA VAL A 44 2.89 0.80 2.15
C VAL A 44 2.73 -0.13 3.33
N LEU A 45 2.34 0.41 4.49
CA LEU A 45 2.11 -0.44 5.66
C LEU A 45 0.90 -1.33 5.45
N HIS A 46 0.90 -2.48 6.13
CA HIS A 46 -0.26 -3.37 6.13
C HIS A 46 -1.53 -2.64 6.61
N ASP A 47 -1.43 -1.92 7.73
CA ASP A 47 -2.57 -1.21 8.33
C ASP A 47 -3.10 -0.12 7.41
N ASP A 48 -2.21 0.58 6.69
CA ASP A 48 -2.58 1.63 5.73
C ASP A 48 -3.37 1.03 4.53
N LEU A 49 -2.98 -0.15 4.06
CA LEU A 49 -3.74 -0.87 3.01
C LEU A 49 -5.07 -1.38 3.53
N MET A 50 -5.10 -1.93 4.75
CA MET A 50 -6.34 -2.41 5.35
C MET A 50 -7.34 -1.28 5.54
N ALA A 51 -6.89 -0.14 6.08
CA ALA A 51 -7.72 1.05 6.23
C ALA A 51 -8.29 1.54 4.90
N LEU A 52 -7.51 1.50 3.82
CA LEU A 52 -7.99 1.84 2.47
C LEU A 52 -9.10 0.88 2.01
N LEU A 53 -8.94 -0.43 2.24
CA LEU A 53 -9.87 -1.46 1.76
C LEU A 53 -11.15 -1.56 2.59
N THR A 54 -11.10 -1.18 3.88
CA THR A 54 -12.26 -1.19 4.77
C THR A 54 -12.93 0.17 4.91
N ALA A 55 -12.40 1.21 4.25
CA ALA A 55 -13.04 2.52 4.21
C ALA A 55 -14.39 2.43 3.48
N PRO A 56 -15.45 3.10 4.00
CA PRO A 56 -16.79 3.11 3.40
C PRO A 56 -16.87 3.93 2.10
#